data_AF-A0A6C0BLX4-F1
#
_entry.id   AF-A0A6C0BLX4-F1
#
_cell.length_a   1.000
_cell.length_b   1.000
_cell.length_c   1.000
_cell.angle_alpha   90.00
_cell.angle_beta   90.00
_cell.angle_gamma   90.00
#
_symmetry.space_group_name_H-M   'P 1'
#
loop_
_entity.id
_entity.type
_entity.pdbx_description
1 polymer ?
#
loop_
_entity_poly.entity_id
_entity_poly.type
_entity_poly.pdbx_seq_one_letter_code
_entity_poly.pdbx_strand_id
1 'polypeptide(L)'
;MNTDPQDKLTRIRASKRDSARRAREKAKQEGRRIDSDEKKERLRVIKQTIAGGDTRLTTLTSLKIDLSVLSDYCNQNNCNLNKIKQSIIEFLRENHHMDTHHAPQTSIYDHILSLESFLTSTKSIYTAKSYLSHLNTIKHILNTPDNQQFITALNSDPKSVCDMLHESFKENIMAYLSAIIFIIRKFDEIKTVIGDDVLQFYVDALSQYKQQYLYLRSSQTEGNVPWDQIIDLKTKIDSQYRYGMYHLLISLYTCIPPMRDDFGCIRIITNDTQLNQTDNFYVIATDTFHFNHYKTVSKYKPFHFKTPEILRDIILGSLQLNPRPYLITQNLNRSDQPYKDGKLTALIPKLFKIDQYTHLSINDFRHAFETYMGQYGIDFDLNEKLMINQIIGHDSDQRDFYIRDQIRSKPLFKKNYDKSADIVQRISDKIGGFYDIGDQIVPYQLPPPIKKIKICIKKQN
;
A
#
# COMPACT_ATOMS: atom_id res chain seq x y z
N MET A 1 -54.02 1.36 -35.21
CA MET A 1 -53.21 0.54 -34.27
C MET A 1 -52.75 1.44 -33.13
N ASN A 2 -53.34 1.29 -31.93
CA ASN A 2 -52.85 1.99 -30.74
C ASN A 2 -51.68 1.21 -30.15
N THR A 3 -50.45 1.70 -30.34
CA THR A 3 -49.29 1.17 -29.61
C THR A 3 -49.31 1.67 -28.17
N ASP A 4 -49.04 0.76 -27.24
CA ASP A 4 -49.01 1.04 -25.81
C ASP A 4 -48.08 2.24 -25.48
N PRO A 5 -48.56 3.26 -24.73
CA PRO A 5 -47.72 4.34 -24.24
C PRO A 5 -46.44 3.88 -23.51
N GLN A 6 -46.44 2.74 -22.81
CA GLN A 6 -45.26 2.15 -22.17
C GLN A 6 -44.19 1.72 -23.19
N ASP A 7 -44.60 1.10 -24.30
CA ASP A 7 -43.68 0.68 -25.35
C ASP A 7 -43.06 1.91 -26.04
N LYS A 8 -43.88 2.94 -26.32
CA LYS A 8 -43.38 4.23 -26.84
C LYS A 8 -42.36 4.88 -25.88
N LEU A 9 -42.62 4.88 -24.58
CA LEU A 9 -41.69 5.40 -23.57
C LEU A 9 -40.38 4.58 -23.50
N THR A 10 -40.49 3.26 -23.62
CA THR A 10 -39.36 2.32 -23.58
C THR A 10 -38.44 2.51 -24.78
N ARG A 11 -39.00 2.63 -26.00
CA ARG A 11 -38.24 2.93 -27.22
C ARG A 11 -37.52 4.28 -27.15
N ILE A 12 -38.15 5.31 -26.59
CA ILE A 12 -37.51 6.63 -26.36
C ILE A 12 -36.34 6.52 -25.37
N ARG A 13 -36.51 5.77 -24.27
CA ARG A 13 -35.44 5.52 -23.29
C ARG A 13 -34.27 4.73 -23.87
N ALA A 14 -34.54 3.72 -24.70
CA ALA A 14 -33.51 2.96 -25.42
C ALA A 14 -32.72 3.85 -26.38
N SER A 15 -33.42 4.61 -27.24
CA SER A 15 -32.80 5.55 -28.19
C SER A 15 -31.91 6.61 -27.50
N LYS A 16 -32.39 7.20 -26.39
CA LYS A 16 -31.58 8.16 -25.60
C LYS A 16 -30.32 7.53 -25.00
N ARG A 17 -30.40 6.28 -24.50
CA ARG A 17 -29.22 5.55 -23.99
C ARG A 17 -28.21 5.26 -25.09
N ASP A 18 -28.67 4.86 -26.26
CA ASP A 18 -27.80 4.53 -27.39
C ASP A 18 -27.07 5.76 -27.95
N SER A 19 -27.78 6.89 -28.09
CA SER A 19 -27.18 8.18 -28.47
C SER A 19 -26.14 8.66 -27.45
N ALA A 20 -26.43 8.53 -26.14
CA ALA A 20 -25.47 8.85 -25.09
C ALA A 20 -24.23 7.93 -25.10
N ARG A 21 -24.40 6.65 -25.47
CA ARG A 21 -23.28 5.71 -25.63
C ARG A 21 -22.36 6.12 -26.78
N ARG A 22 -22.93 6.40 -27.96
CA ARG A 22 -22.19 6.85 -29.16
C ARG A 22 -21.46 8.17 -28.91
N ALA A 23 -22.08 9.12 -28.21
CA ALA A 23 -21.43 10.39 -27.85
C ALA A 23 -20.20 10.19 -26.94
N ARG A 24 -20.29 9.29 -25.95
CA ARG A 24 -19.15 8.94 -25.08
C ARG A 24 -18.06 8.18 -25.82
N GLU A 25 -18.42 7.26 -26.72
CA GLU A 25 -17.47 6.55 -27.57
C GLU A 25 -16.72 7.51 -28.51
N LYS A 26 -17.43 8.46 -29.15
CA LYS A 26 -16.83 9.50 -30.00
C LYS A 26 -15.88 10.39 -29.20
N ALA A 27 -16.32 10.96 -28.07
CA ALA A 27 -15.46 11.81 -27.23
C ALA A 27 -14.20 11.08 -26.74
N LYS A 28 -14.31 9.78 -26.44
CA LYS A 28 -13.17 8.93 -26.04
C LYS A 28 -12.22 8.63 -27.20
N GLN A 29 -12.71 8.50 -28.44
CA GLN A 29 -11.86 8.39 -29.63
C GLN A 29 -11.17 9.72 -29.96
N GLU A 30 -11.90 10.83 -29.87
CA GLU A 30 -11.42 12.18 -30.20
C GLU A 30 -10.33 12.64 -29.23
N GLY A 31 -10.53 12.46 -27.91
CA GLY A 31 -9.50 12.72 -26.90
C GLY A 31 -8.25 11.85 -27.04
N ARG A 32 -8.39 10.58 -27.42
CA ARG A 32 -7.24 9.68 -27.72
C ARG A 32 -6.48 10.11 -28.98
N ARG A 33 -7.17 10.72 -29.95
CA ARG A 33 -6.56 11.17 -31.21
C ARG A 33 -5.74 12.43 -31.01
N ILE A 34 -6.27 13.40 -30.24
CA ILE A 34 -5.55 14.62 -29.85
C ILE A 34 -4.25 14.28 -29.10
N ASP A 35 -4.33 13.43 -28.07
CA ASP A 35 -3.17 12.97 -27.29
C ASP A 35 -2.14 12.22 -28.14
N SER A 36 -2.59 11.35 -29.06
CA SER A 36 -1.73 10.66 -30.04
C SER A 36 -0.97 11.64 -30.94
N ASP A 37 -1.64 12.63 -31.48
CA ASP A 37 -1.09 13.46 -32.54
C ASP A 37 -0.20 14.58 -31.97
N GLU A 38 -0.52 15.12 -30.78
CA GLU A 38 0.40 15.98 -30.02
C GLU A 38 1.68 15.21 -29.62
N LYS A 39 1.54 13.97 -29.15
CA LYS A 39 2.67 13.11 -28.77
C LYS A 39 3.57 12.78 -29.95
N LYS A 40 3.00 12.52 -31.14
CA LYS A 40 3.76 12.32 -32.39
C LYS A 40 4.55 13.55 -32.79
N GLU A 41 3.97 14.74 -32.70
CA GLU A 41 4.66 15.97 -33.09
C GLU A 41 5.81 16.30 -32.13
N ARG A 42 5.61 16.13 -30.81
CA ARG A 42 6.70 16.22 -29.82
C ARG A 42 7.84 15.23 -30.13
N LEU A 43 7.51 13.99 -30.48
CA LEU A 43 8.48 12.97 -30.91
C LEU A 43 9.19 13.31 -32.24
N ARG A 44 8.49 13.98 -33.18
CA ARG A 44 9.07 14.46 -34.45
C ARG A 44 10.10 15.55 -34.19
N VAL A 45 9.76 16.54 -33.37
CA VAL A 45 10.67 17.63 -32.98
C VAL A 45 11.91 17.06 -32.29
N ILE A 46 11.76 16.20 -31.28
CA ILE A 46 12.88 15.54 -30.59
C ILE A 46 13.80 14.80 -31.58
N LYS A 47 13.23 14.03 -32.52
CA LYS A 47 14.02 13.33 -33.55
C LYS A 47 14.76 14.28 -34.48
N GLN A 48 14.16 15.40 -34.89
CA GLN A 48 14.80 16.38 -35.75
C GLN A 48 15.93 17.14 -35.04
N THR A 49 15.74 17.53 -33.77
CA THR A 49 16.80 18.17 -32.96
C THR A 49 17.99 17.24 -32.75
N ILE A 50 17.77 15.94 -32.48
CA ILE A 50 18.84 14.96 -32.31
C ILE A 50 19.57 14.69 -33.64
N ALA A 51 18.86 14.59 -34.76
CA ALA A 51 19.44 14.24 -36.05
C ALA A 51 20.16 15.43 -36.75
N GLY A 52 19.77 16.67 -36.45
CA GLY A 52 20.30 17.86 -37.13
C GLY A 52 21.67 18.35 -36.62
N GLY A 53 22.15 17.86 -35.48
CA GLY A 53 23.40 18.33 -34.86
C GLY A 53 23.36 19.77 -34.34
N ASP A 54 22.22 20.46 -34.44
CA ASP A 54 22.03 21.83 -33.95
C ASP A 54 21.86 21.83 -32.43
N THR A 55 22.94 22.18 -31.73
CA THR A 55 23.03 22.19 -30.26
C THR A 55 22.34 23.39 -29.60
N ARG A 56 21.45 24.11 -30.31
CA ARG A 56 20.57 25.12 -29.70
C ARG A 56 19.41 24.46 -28.95
N LEU A 57 19.76 23.92 -27.79
CA LEU A 57 18.89 23.20 -26.87
C LEU A 57 17.82 24.06 -26.17
N THR A 58 17.73 25.36 -26.46
CA THR A 58 16.68 26.28 -25.97
C THR A 58 15.26 25.79 -26.30
N THR A 59 15.11 25.01 -27.37
CA THR A 59 13.84 24.31 -27.71
C THR A 59 13.52 23.19 -26.71
N LEU A 60 14.52 22.50 -26.17
CA LEU A 60 14.34 21.37 -25.24
C LEU A 60 14.18 21.82 -23.77
N THR A 61 14.68 23.01 -23.39
CA THR A 61 14.35 23.63 -22.08
C THR A 61 12.99 24.32 -22.07
N SER A 62 12.51 24.83 -23.21
CA SER A 62 11.16 25.40 -23.34
C SER A 62 10.07 24.34 -23.50
N LEU A 63 10.40 23.19 -24.12
CA LEU A 63 9.60 21.98 -24.00
C LEU A 63 9.69 21.44 -22.57
N LYS A 64 8.60 21.51 -21.79
CA LYS A 64 8.44 20.67 -20.59
C LYS A 64 8.40 19.20 -21.03
N ILE A 65 9.57 18.57 -21.13
CA ILE A 65 9.68 17.20 -21.65
C ILE A 65 9.04 16.25 -20.66
N ASP A 66 7.87 15.73 -21.02
CA ASP A 66 7.24 14.68 -20.25
C ASP A 66 8.13 13.41 -20.29
N LEU A 67 8.52 12.96 -19.11
CA LEU A 67 9.29 11.74 -18.91
C LEU A 67 8.62 10.50 -19.52
N SER A 68 7.30 10.52 -19.73
CA SER A 68 6.58 9.47 -20.46
C SER A 68 7.01 9.38 -21.93
N VAL A 69 7.17 10.53 -22.60
CA VAL A 69 7.60 10.63 -24.00
C VAL A 69 9.07 10.23 -24.14
N LEU A 70 9.91 10.63 -23.18
CA LEU A 70 11.32 10.22 -23.16
C LEU A 70 11.45 8.70 -22.95
N SER A 71 10.62 8.11 -22.08
CA SER A 71 10.58 6.67 -21.85
C SER A 71 10.14 5.89 -23.09
N ASP A 72 9.10 6.36 -23.79
CA ASP A 72 8.61 5.72 -25.01
C ASP A 72 9.63 5.83 -26.16
N TYR A 73 10.32 6.96 -26.29
CA TYR A 73 11.45 7.08 -27.21
C TYR A 73 12.56 6.08 -26.87
N CYS A 74 12.91 5.93 -25.59
CA CYS A 74 13.94 4.97 -25.16
C CYS A 74 13.56 3.52 -25.49
N ASN A 75 12.31 3.15 -25.24
CA ASN A 75 11.76 1.84 -25.59
C ASN A 75 11.77 1.59 -27.11
N GLN A 76 11.42 2.60 -27.92
CA GLN A 76 11.39 2.47 -29.40
C GLN A 76 12.78 2.35 -30.03
N ASN A 77 13.82 2.95 -29.44
CA ASN A 77 15.17 2.99 -30.01
C ASN A 77 16.17 2.12 -29.23
N ASN A 78 15.67 1.25 -28.33
CA ASN A 78 16.44 0.34 -27.48
C ASN A 78 17.62 1.02 -26.74
N CYS A 79 17.41 2.25 -26.26
CA CYS A 79 18.43 3.02 -25.56
C CYS A 79 18.14 3.16 -24.06
N ASN A 80 19.20 3.23 -23.25
CA ASN A 80 19.07 3.18 -21.80
C ASN A 80 18.61 4.54 -21.26
N LEU A 81 17.34 4.61 -20.84
CA LEU A 81 16.70 5.81 -20.27
C LEU A 81 17.49 6.42 -19.10
N ASN A 82 18.13 5.60 -18.26
CA ASN A 82 18.93 6.11 -17.15
C ASN A 82 20.26 6.70 -17.63
N LYS A 83 20.88 6.14 -18.68
CA LYS A 83 22.08 6.73 -19.31
C LYS A 83 21.76 8.07 -19.97
N ILE A 84 20.63 8.15 -20.69
CA ILE A 84 20.16 9.42 -21.30
C ILE A 84 19.85 10.47 -20.22
N LYS A 85 19.18 10.09 -19.12
CA LYS A 85 18.97 11.00 -17.98
C LYS A 85 20.29 11.50 -17.38
N GLN A 86 21.28 10.62 -17.18
CA GLN A 86 22.58 11.04 -16.67
C GLN A 86 23.30 11.98 -17.64
N SER A 87 23.32 11.69 -18.94
CA SER A 87 23.93 12.60 -19.93
C SER A 87 23.21 13.95 -20.04
N ILE A 88 21.89 14.01 -19.80
CA ILE A 88 21.17 15.29 -19.67
C ILE A 88 21.61 16.04 -18.40
N ILE A 89 21.74 15.35 -17.26
CA ILE A 89 22.20 15.94 -15.99
C ILE A 89 23.65 16.43 -16.09
N GLU A 90 24.54 15.65 -16.71
CA GLU A 90 25.94 15.99 -16.96
C GLU A 90 26.05 17.21 -17.89
N PHE A 91 25.32 17.20 -19.03
CA PHE A 91 25.27 18.34 -19.94
C PHE A 91 24.74 19.61 -19.26
N LEU A 92 23.70 19.52 -18.44
CA LEU A 92 23.18 20.68 -17.70
C LEU A 92 24.20 21.23 -16.70
N ARG A 93 24.99 20.38 -16.04
CA ARG A 93 26.10 20.80 -15.16
C ARG A 93 27.23 21.48 -15.93
N GLU A 94 27.63 20.91 -17.07
CA GLU A 94 28.71 21.46 -17.90
C GLU A 94 28.33 22.83 -18.50
N ASN A 95 27.08 22.99 -18.94
CA ASN A 95 26.61 24.23 -19.56
C ASN A 95 26.19 25.31 -18.54
N HIS A 96 26.03 24.98 -17.25
CA HIS A 96 25.85 25.98 -16.19
C HIS A 96 27.09 26.89 -15.99
N HIS A 97 28.23 26.55 -16.59
CA HIS A 97 29.45 27.38 -16.59
C HIS A 97 29.63 28.26 -17.83
N MET A 98 28.73 28.21 -18.82
CA MET A 98 28.78 29.03 -20.04
C MET A 98 27.59 30.01 -20.06
N ASP A 99 27.85 31.27 -20.41
CA ASP A 99 26.90 32.42 -20.41
C ASP A 99 26.30 32.84 -19.05
N THR A 100 27.14 33.36 -18.17
CA THR A 100 26.74 34.00 -16.90
C THR A 100 26.28 35.45 -17.02
N HIS A 101 26.19 36.05 -18.21
CA HIS A 101 25.88 37.48 -18.33
C HIS A 101 24.39 37.86 -18.30
N HIS A 102 23.46 37.01 -18.76
CA HIS A 102 22.02 37.34 -18.77
C HIS A 102 21.05 36.21 -18.36
N ALA A 103 21.55 35.05 -17.90
CA ALA A 103 20.67 34.07 -17.25
C ALA A 103 20.19 34.63 -15.88
N PRO A 104 18.88 34.63 -15.56
CA PRO A 104 18.44 34.96 -14.21
C PRO A 104 19.05 33.94 -13.25
N GLN A 105 19.76 34.41 -12.22
CA GLN A 105 20.34 33.55 -11.19
C GLN A 105 19.21 32.82 -10.47
N THR A 106 18.93 31.59 -10.88
CA THR A 106 18.06 30.67 -10.15
C THR A 106 18.68 30.45 -8.79
N SER A 107 17.91 30.67 -7.74
CA SER A 107 18.39 30.55 -6.38
C SER A 107 18.84 29.12 -6.11
N ILE A 108 19.86 28.93 -5.28
CA ILE A 108 20.31 27.59 -4.89
C ILE A 108 19.13 26.77 -4.30
N TYR A 109 18.19 27.44 -3.63
CA TYR A 109 16.96 26.85 -3.11
C TYR A 109 15.95 26.47 -4.18
N ASP A 110 15.94 27.13 -5.35
CA ASP A 110 15.11 26.74 -6.50
C ASP A 110 15.60 25.41 -7.09
N HIS A 111 16.92 25.24 -7.19
CA HIS A 111 17.52 23.98 -7.62
C HIS A 111 17.26 22.86 -6.60
N ILE A 112 17.50 23.13 -5.32
CA ILE A 112 17.30 22.16 -4.22
C ILE A 112 15.84 21.71 -4.10
N LEU A 113 14.88 22.63 -4.23
CA LEU A 113 13.44 22.34 -4.12
C LEU A 113 12.79 21.93 -5.46
N SER A 114 13.60 21.63 -6.48
CA SER A 114 13.14 21.06 -7.75
C SER A 114 12.75 19.58 -7.63
N LEU A 115 11.86 19.10 -8.51
CA LEU A 115 11.51 17.68 -8.57
C LEU A 115 12.71 16.79 -8.87
N GLU A 116 13.69 17.27 -9.64
CA GLU A 116 14.87 16.50 -10.03
C GLU A 116 15.80 16.23 -8.83
N SER A 117 16.02 17.25 -8.00
CA SER A 117 16.69 17.13 -6.70
C SER A 117 15.99 16.14 -5.75
N PHE A 118 14.66 16.09 -5.75
CA PHE A 118 13.88 15.09 -4.99
C PHE A 118 13.99 13.66 -5.55
N LEU A 119 14.11 13.52 -6.87
CA LEU A 119 14.22 12.23 -7.54
C LEU A 119 15.61 11.60 -7.41
N THR A 120 16.68 12.39 -7.32
CA THR A 120 18.03 11.90 -7.02
C THR A 120 18.23 11.58 -5.54
N SER A 121 17.49 12.25 -4.65
CA SER A 121 17.64 12.13 -3.20
C SER A 121 16.79 11.04 -2.52
N THR A 122 15.79 10.48 -3.20
CA THR A 122 14.88 9.45 -2.65
C THR A 122 14.95 8.12 -3.37
N LYS A 123 14.66 7.01 -2.67
CA LYS A 123 14.59 5.66 -3.27
C LYS A 123 13.32 5.40 -4.09
N SER A 124 12.35 6.32 -4.11
CA SER A 124 11.04 6.12 -4.75
C SER A 124 10.46 7.42 -5.29
N ILE A 125 10.12 7.41 -6.58
CA ILE A 125 9.43 8.49 -7.30
C ILE A 125 8.15 8.93 -6.59
N TYR A 126 7.43 7.99 -5.95
CA TYR A 126 6.20 8.30 -5.22
C TYR A 126 6.47 9.14 -3.97
N THR A 127 7.53 8.81 -3.21
CA THR A 127 7.93 9.57 -2.02
C THR A 127 8.40 10.97 -2.40
N ALA A 128 9.23 11.11 -3.45
CA ALA A 128 9.62 12.41 -4.01
C ALA A 128 8.41 13.30 -4.34
N LYS A 129 7.44 12.76 -5.10
CA LYS A 129 6.23 13.49 -5.50
C LYS A 129 5.37 13.88 -4.30
N SER A 130 5.20 12.99 -3.31
CA SER A 130 4.44 13.27 -2.09
C SER A 130 5.08 14.39 -1.27
N TYR A 131 6.39 14.32 -1.01
CA TYR A 131 7.08 15.36 -0.25
C TYR A 131 7.09 16.71 -0.97
N LEU A 132 7.34 16.75 -2.29
CA LEU A 132 7.26 17.99 -3.06
C LEU A 132 5.84 18.59 -3.03
N SER A 133 4.81 17.75 -3.09
CA SER A 133 3.41 18.20 -2.93
C SER A 133 3.18 18.81 -1.55
N HIS A 134 3.62 18.15 -0.47
CA HIS A 134 3.47 18.68 0.89
C HIS A 134 4.19 20.02 1.06
N LEU A 135 5.41 20.17 0.53
CA LEU A 135 6.18 21.41 0.63
C LEU A 135 5.55 22.57 -0.14
N ASN A 136 4.99 22.31 -1.33
CA ASN A 136 4.25 23.33 -2.07
C ASN A 136 2.96 23.75 -1.33
N THR A 137 2.30 22.82 -0.64
CA THR A 137 1.18 23.15 0.25
C THR A 137 1.62 23.98 1.47
N ILE A 138 2.77 23.67 2.09
CA ILE A 138 3.30 24.47 3.21
C ILE A 138 3.65 25.89 2.72
N LYS A 139 4.34 26.04 1.59
CA LYS A 139 4.63 27.36 0.96
C LYS A 139 3.38 28.21 0.77
N HIS A 140 2.29 27.59 0.31
CA HIS A 140 1.02 28.28 0.10
C HIS A 140 0.42 28.81 1.42
N ILE A 141 0.46 28.02 2.50
CA ILE A 141 -0.02 28.43 3.83
C ILE A 141 0.86 29.53 4.43
N LEU A 142 2.17 29.40 4.31
CA LEU A 142 3.13 30.41 4.79
C LEU A 142 3.15 31.68 3.91
N ASN A 143 2.40 31.71 2.81
CA ASN A 143 2.44 32.75 1.78
C ASN A 143 3.89 33.07 1.30
N THR A 144 4.70 32.02 1.12
CA THR A 144 6.10 32.09 0.66
C THR A 144 6.21 31.49 -0.74
N PRO A 145 5.90 32.26 -1.81
CA PRO A 145 5.99 31.77 -3.18
C PRO A 145 7.44 31.54 -3.62
N ASP A 146 8.38 32.27 -3.03
CA ASP A 146 9.82 32.14 -3.24
C ASP A 146 10.46 31.13 -2.26
N ASN A 147 11.49 30.43 -2.74
CA ASN A 147 12.15 29.37 -1.99
C ASN A 147 13.09 29.90 -0.89
N GLN A 148 13.71 31.07 -1.07
CA GLN A 148 14.49 31.70 0.01
C GLN A 148 13.56 32.14 1.14
N GLN A 149 12.44 32.79 0.83
CA GLN A 149 11.40 33.18 1.79
C GLN A 149 10.86 31.96 2.54
N PHE A 150 10.62 30.85 1.85
CA PHE A 150 10.15 29.60 2.47
C PHE A 150 11.15 29.05 3.50
N ILE A 151 12.43 28.92 3.15
CA ILE A 151 13.45 28.44 4.09
C ILE A 151 13.65 29.42 5.26
N THR A 152 13.59 30.72 5.00
CA THR A 152 13.63 31.75 6.05
C THR A 152 12.46 31.59 7.04
N ALA A 153 11.24 31.37 6.54
CA ALA A 153 10.06 31.19 7.39
C ALA A 153 10.10 29.91 8.25
N LEU A 154 10.66 28.80 7.71
CA LEU A 154 10.91 27.59 8.49
C LEU A 154 11.93 27.82 9.63
N ASN A 155 12.88 28.73 9.43
CA ASN A 155 13.90 29.05 10.42
C ASN A 155 13.42 30.04 11.50
N SER A 156 12.73 31.10 11.07
CA SER A 156 12.46 32.26 11.93
C SER A 156 11.43 32.01 13.03
N ASP A 157 10.43 31.17 12.77
CA ASP A 157 9.40 30.80 13.75
C ASP A 157 8.87 29.38 13.50
N PRO A 158 9.65 28.34 13.86
CA PRO A 158 9.26 26.95 13.60
C PRO A 158 8.02 26.53 14.40
N LYS A 159 7.72 27.23 15.52
CA LYS A 159 6.52 27.00 16.32
C LYS A 159 5.27 27.46 15.57
N SER A 160 5.23 28.69 15.08
CA SER A 160 4.11 29.21 14.29
C SER A 160 3.88 28.37 13.02
N VAL A 161 4.94 27.88 12.37
CA VAL A 161 4.81 26.89 11.29
C VAL A 161 4.11 25.61 11.75
N CYS A 162 4.48 25.05 12.91
CA CYS A 162 3.81 23.86 13.44
C CYS A 162 2.34 24.12 13.81
N ASP A 163 2.04 25.27 14.42
CA ASP A 163 0.69 25.65 14.83
C ASP A 163 -0.24 25.84 13.59
N MET A 164 0.22 26.55 12.56
CA MET A 164 -0.50 26.71 11.28
C MET A 164 -0.73 25.36 10.56
N LEU A 165 0.24 24.44 10.59
CA LEU A 165 0.08 23.10 10.02
C LEU A 165 -0.87 22.22 10.84
N HIS A 166 -0.98 22.45 12.15
CA HIS A 166 -1.91 21.71 13.01
C HIS A 166 -3.34 22.16 12.78
N GLU A 167 -3.57 23.47 12.68
CA GLU A 167 -4.86 24.06 12.35
C GLU A 167 -5.32 23.63 10.94
N SER A 168 -4.43 23.71 9.95
CA SER A 168 -4.75 23.37 8.55
C SER A 168 -4.92 21.86 8.31
N PHE A 169 -4.13 21.01 8.99
CA PHE A 169 -4.01 19.58 8.68
C PHE A 169 -3.94 18.68 9.91
N LYS A 170 -4.81 18.91 10.90
CA LYS A 170 -4.87 18.15 12.17
C LYS A 170 -4.66 16.63 12.05
N GLU A 171 -5.26 15.99 11.04
CA GLU A 171 -5.17 14.54 10.81
C GLU A 171 -3.88 14.08 10.08
N ASN A 172 -3.18 14.99 9.39
CA ASN A 172 -2.06 14.67 8.49
C ASN A 172 -0.77 15.48 8.75
N ILE A 173 -0.73 16.31 9.80
CA ILE A 173 0.44 17.14 10.18
C ILE A 173 1.77 16.36 10.17
N MET A 174 1.76 15.10 10.62
CA MET A 174 2.94 14.23 10.64
C MET A 174 3.60 14.08 9.26
N ALA A 175 2.82 14.09 8.17
CA ALA A 175 3.34 13.94 6.81
C ALA A 175 3.99 15.23 6.27
N TYR A 176 3.52 16.40 6.73
CA TYR A 176 4.11 17.71 6.44
C TYR A 176 5.41 17.91 7.23
N LEU A 177 5.39 17.64 8.54
CA LEU A 177 6.60 17.67 9.38
C LEU A 177 7.67 16.68 8.87
N SER A 178 7.26 15.49 8.41
CA SER A 178 8.20 14.53 7.81
C SER A 178 8.84 15.06 6.51
N ALA A 179 8.11 15.85 5.70
CA ALA A 179 8.66 16.47 4.49
C ALA A 179 9.64 17.61 4.81
N ILE A 180 9.34 18.41 5.85
CA ILE A 180 10.24 19.46 6.37
C ILE A 180 11.55 18.83 6.89
N ILE A 181 11.46 17.85 7.80
CA ILE A 181 12.63 17.15 8.34
C ILE A 181 13.44 16.46 7.23
N PHE A 182 12.77 15.92 6.21
CA PHE A 182 13.44 15.31 5.06
C PHE A 182 14.31 16.32 4.30
N ILE A 183 13.80 17.52 3.95
CA ILE A 183 14.62 18.49 3.21
C ILE A 183 15.79 19.00 4.03
N ILE A 184 15.57 19.33 5.30
CA ILE A 184 16.64 19.86 6.18
C ILE A 184 17.75 18.82 6.34
N ARG A 185 17.42 17.54 6.50
CA ARG A 185 18.42 16.46 6.63
C ARG A 185 19.10 16.06 5.33
N LYS A 186 18.56 16.45 4.17
CA LYS A 186 19.01 15.94 2.87
C LYS A 186 19.82 16.94 2.05
N PHE A 187 19.70 18.23 2.36
CA PHE A 187 20.38 19.32 1.68
C PHE A 187 21.13 20.15 2.71
N ASP A 188 22.47 20.02 2.73
CA ASP A 188 23.32 20.62 3.74
C ASP A 188 23.27 22.15 3.70
N GLU A 189 22.92 22.75 2.54
CA GLU A 189 22.70 24.17 2.37
C GLU A 189 21.46 24.65 3.14
N ILE A 190 20.35 23.90 3.06
CA ILE A 190 19.15 24.14 3.88
C ILE A 190 19.47 23.92 5.35
N LYS A 191 20.20 22.84 5.68
CA LYS A 191 20.63 22.54 7.05
C LYS A 191 21.45 23.67 7.66
N THR A 192 22.35 24.27 6.88
CA THR A 192 23.23 25.35 7.32
C THR A 192 22.45 26.62 7.66
N VAL A 193 21.38 26.92 6.91
CA VAL A 193 20.52 28.08 7.20
C VAL A 193 19.59 27.85 8.40
N ILE A 194 18.99 26.66 8.51
CA ILE A 194 18.02 26.34 9.56
C ILE A 194 18.70 25.98 10.90
N GLY A 195 19.90 25.40 10.87
CA GLY A 195 20.61 24.97 12.06
C GLY A 195 20.07 23.68 12.69
N ASP A 196 20.87 23.07 13.57
CA ASP A 196 20.52 21.81 14.22
C ASP A 196 19.41 21.97 15.28
N ASP A 197 19.33 23.11 15.98
CA ASP A 197 18.31 23.35 17.02
C ASP A 197 16.89 23.40 16.44
N VAL A 198 16.70 24.09 15.31
CA VAL A 198 15.38 24.17 14.64
C VAL A 198 15.04 22.85 13.96
N LEU A 199 16.02 22.12 13.41
CA LEU A 199 15.82 20.74 12.95
C LEU A 199 15.32 19.85 14.10
N GLN A 200 15.95 19.95 15.28
CA GLN A 200 15.58 19.15 16.44
C GLN A 200 14.18 19.51 16.94
N PHE A 201 13.80 20.80 16.95
CA PHE A 201 12.44 21.24 17.25
C PHE A 201 11.40 20.54 16.36
N TYR A 202 11.61 20.48 15.04
CA TYR A 202 10.68 19.77 14.14
C TYR A 202 10.64 18.26 14.39
N VAL A 203 11.76 17.64 14.76
CA VAL A 203 11.85 16.21 15.12
C VAL A 203 11.06 15.92 16.41
N ASP A 204 11.16 16.80 17.39
CA ASP A 204 10.44 16.68 18.67
C ASP A 204 8.94 16.94 18.49
N ALA A 205 8.56 17.94 17.70
CA ALA A 205 7.17 18.19 17.32
C ALA A 205 6.55 16.97 16.60
N LEU A 206 7.25 16.38 15.62
CA LEU A 206 6.80 15.16 14.96
C LEU A 206 6.64 13.99 15.95
N SER A 207 7.52 13.91 16.95
CA SER A 207 7.46 12.86 17.98
C SER A 207 6.31 13.07 18.95
N GLN A 208 6.02 14.32 19.33
CA GLN A 208 4.85 14.70 20.15
C GLN A 208 3.54 14.41 19.42
N TYR A 209 3.42 14.81 18.14
CA TYR A 209 2.22 14.52 17.35
C TYR A 209 2.02 13.03 17.11
N LYS A 210 3.10 12.25 16.93
CA LYS A 210 3.02 10.78 16.95
C LYS A 210 2.44 10.29 18.27
N GLN A 211 3.01 10.68 19.42
CA GLN A 211 2.51 10.24 20.73
C GLN A 211 1.04 10.62 20.98
N GLN A 212 0.62 11.83 20.59
CA GLN A 212 -0.78 12.26 20.68
C GLN A 212 -1.69 11.45 19.77
N TYR A 213 -1.30 11.21 18.51
CA TYR A 213 -2.06 10.40 17.58
C TYR A 213 -2.17 8.94 18.04
N LEU A 214 -1.08 8.39 18.61
CA LEU A 214 -1.08 7.07 19.23
C LEU A 214 -2.03 7.02 20.44
N TYR A 215 -2.00 8.03 21.32
CA TYR A 215 -2.93 8.12 22.44
C TYR A 215 -4.39 8.18 21.97
N LEU A 216 -4.71 9.08 21.02
CA LEU A 216 -6.05 9.22 20.46
C LEU A 216 -6.52 7.91 19.83
N ARG A 217 -5.68 7.25 19.02
CA ARG A 217 -5.98 5.95 18.42
C ARG A 217 -6.18 4.84 19.46
N SER A 218 -5.38 4.82 20.52
CA SER A 218 -5.54 3.87 21.65
C SER A 218 -6.82 4.13 22.47
N SER A 219 -7.34 5.37 22.45
CA SER A 219 -8.62 5.74 23.07
C SER A 219 -9.82 5.51 22.13
N GLN A 220 -9.61 5.54 20.81
CA GLN A 220 -10.57 5.21 19.77
C GLN A 220 -10.51 3.72 19.42
N THR A 221 -10.65 2.85 20.42
CA THR A 221 -10.80 1.39 20.23
C THR A 221 -12.11 0.97 19.54
N GLU A 222 -12.96 1.94 19.17
CA GLU A 222 -14.10 1.79 18.26
C GLU A 222 -13.65 1.35 16.86
N GLY A 223 -13.46 0.04 16.69
CA GLY A 223 -13.09 -0.58 15.41
C GLY A 223 -12.15 -1.79 15.52
N ASN A 224 -11.50 -2.00 16.67
CA ASN A 224 -10.71 -3.22 16.91
C ASN A 224 -11.65 -4.40 17.19
N VAL A 225 -12.12 -5.07 16.14
CA VAL A 225 -12.88 -6.32 16.24
C VAL A 225 -11.98 -7.41 16.85
N PRO A 226 -12.32 -8.00 18.02
CA PRO A 226 -11.54 -9.09 18.61
C PRO A 226 -11.46 -10.28 17.66
N TRP A 227 -10.33 -10.99 17.67
CA TRP A 227 -10.13 -12.16 16.80
C TRP A 227 -11.21 -13.23 16.98
N ASP A 228 -11.65 -13.46 18.21
CA ASP A 228 -12.70 -14.43 18.54
C ASP A 228 -14.02 -14.08 17.80
N GLN A 229 -14.37 -12.81 17.66
CA GLN A 229 -15.55 -12.37 16.88
C GLN A 229 -15.38 -12.58 15.37
N ILE A 230 -14.15 -12.52 14.85
CA ILE A 230 -13.83 -12.86 13.46
C ILE A 230 -13.99 -14.37 13.21
N ILE A 231 -13.61 -15.20 14.19
CA ILE A 231 -13.82 -16.66 14.13
C ILE A 231 -15.31 -17.02 14.24
N ASP A 232 -16.09 -16.35 15.09
CA ASP A 232 -17.55 -16.49 15.13
C ASP A 232 -18.18 -16.13 13.77
N LEU A 233 -17.74 -15.02 13.16
CA LEU A 233 -18.18 -14.60 11.82
C LEU A 233 -17.81 -15.63 10.74
N LYS A 234 -16.62 -16.24 10.82
CA LYS A 234 -16.19 -17.33 9.93
C LYS A 234 -17.14 -18.52 10.04
N THR A 235 -17.48 -18.94 11.27
CA THR A 235 -18.38 -20.07 11.55
C THR A 235 -19.79 -19.81 10.99
N LYS A 236 -20.34 -18.61 11.19
CA LYS A 236 -21.60 -18.19 10.56
C LYS A 236 -21.54 -18.27 9.04
N ILE A 237 -20.51 -17.69 8.42
CA ILE A 237 -20.35 -17.66 6.97
C ILE A 237 -20.17 -19.07 6.37
N ASP A 238 -19.47 -19.99 7.03
CA ASP A 238 -19.39 -21.38 6.58
C ASP A 238 -20.79 -22.02 6.55
N SER A 239 -21.54 -21.94 7.66
CA SER A 239 -22.90 -22.52 7.73
C SER A 239 -23.87 -22.01 6.65
N GLN A 240 -23.75 -20.75 6.22
CA GLN A 240 -24.65 -20.11 5.27
C GLN A 240 -24.16 -20.14 3.82
N TYR A 241 -22.84 -20.12 3.62
CA TYR A 241 -22.19 -19.90 2.32
C TYR A 241 -21.04 -20.88 2.07
N ARG A 242 -21.14 -22.12 2.58
CA ARG A 242 -20.12 -23.17 2.42
C ARG A 242 -19.62 -23.25 0.97
N TYR A 243 -18.29 -23.25 0.81
CA TYR A 243 -17.53 -23.14 -0.45
C TYR A 243 -17.81 -21.92 -1.35
N GLY A 244 -18.78 -21.05 -1.02
CA GLY A 244 -19.01 -19.78 -1.68
C GLY A 244 -17.86 -18.79 -1.48
N MET A 245 -17.84 -17.71 -2.28
CA MET A 245 -16.75 -16.72 -2.25
C MET A 245 -16.61 -16.04 -0.87
N TYR A 246 -17.72 -15.83 -0.15
CA TYR A 246 -17.71 -15.32 1.22
C TYR A 246 -16.90 -16.23 2.15
N HIS A 247 -17.19 -17.55 2.13
CA HIS A 247 -16.51 -18.52 2.96
C HIS A 247 -15.04 -18.69 2.57
N LEU A 248 -14.73 -18.77 1.27
CA LEU A 248 -13.34 -18.79 0.83
C LEU A 248 -12.57 -17.58 1.33
N LEU A 249 -13.12 -16.37 1.17
CA LEU A 249 -12.36 -15.16 1.50
C LEU A 249 -12.12 -15.01 3.00
N ILE A 250 -13.12 -15.25 3.86
CA ILE A 250 -12.89 -15.20 5.31
C ILE A 250 -11.91 -16.31 5.75
N SER A 251 -11.94 -17.48 5.11
CA SER A 251 -10.99 -18.56 5.39
C SER A 251 -9.55 -18.24 4.97
N LEU A 252 -9.34 -17.49 3.88
CA LEU A 252 -8.01 -16.99 3.49
C LEU A 252 -7.40 -16.01 4.51
N TYR A 253 -8.21 -15.34 5.33
CA TYR A 253 -7.74 -14.45 6.40
C TYR A 253 -7.81 -15.05 7.81
N THR A 254 -8.30 -16.28 7.98
CA THR A 254 -8.47 -16.92 9.31
C THR A 254 -7.80 -18.29 9.45
N CYS A 255 -7.67 -19.07 8.36
CA CYS A 255 -6.95 -20.35 8.38
C CYS A 255 -5.43 -20.20 8.19
N ILE A 256 -4.95 -19.03 7.80
CA ILE A 256 -3.53 -18.67 7.66
C ILE A 256 -3.33 -17.23 8.16
N PRO A 257 -2.10 -16.80 8.50
CA PRO A 257 -1.87 -15.42 8.93
C PRO A 257 -2.39 -14.42 7.88
N PRO A 258 -3.21 -13.43 8.27
CA PRO A 258 -3.90 -12.57 7.33
C PRO A 258 -2.91 -11.74 6.51
N MET A 259 -2.91 -11.96 5.19
CA MET A 259 -2.10 -11.20 4.23
C MET A 259 -2.70 -9.82 3.97
N ARG A 260 -2.11 -9.04 3.07
CA ARG A 260 -2.72 -7.79 2.57
C ARG A 260 -3.67 -8.13 1.41
N ASP A 261 -3.79 -7.23 0.44
CA ASP A 261 -4.57 -7.42 -0.79
C ASP A 261 -4.05 -8.55 -1.71
N ASP A 262 -2.97 -9.23 -1.33
CA ASP A 262 -2.14 -10.08 -2.20
C ASP A 262 -2.91 -11.30 -2.78
N PHE A 263 -3.97 -11.76 -2.09
CA PHE A 263 -4.89 -12.79 -2.60
C PHE A 263 -5.67 -12.37 -3.85
N GLY A 264 -5.81 -11.06 -4.11
CA GLY A 264 -6.59 -10.51 -5.23
C GLY A 264 -6.02 -10.84 -6.62
N CYS A 265 -4.73 -11.15 -6.70
CA CYS A 265 -4.00 -11.42 -7.94
C CYS A 265 -3.43 -12.85 -8.04
N ILE A 266 -3.92 -13.80 -7.24
CA ILE A 266 -3.45 -15.20 -7.31
C ILE A 266 -4.09 -15.91 -8.51
N ARG A 267 -3.26 -16.28 -9.51
CA ARG A 267 -3.69 -17.11 -10.64
C ARG A 267 -3.69 -18.58 -10.23
N ILE A 268 -4.71 -19.30 -10.65
CA ILE A 268 -4.83 -20.75 -10.40
C ILE A 268 -4.19 -21.49 -11.57
N ILE A 269 -3.31 -22.44 -11.25
CA ILE A 269 -2.62 -23.28 -12.24
C ILE A 269 -2.67 -24.74 -11.81
N THR A 270 -2.64 -25.66 -12.78
CA THR A 270 -2.78 -27.09 -12.47
C THR A 270 -1.46 -27.69 -11.98
N ASN A 271 -0.33 -27.22 -12.49
CA ASN A 271 1.00 -27.73 -12.15
C ASN A 271 2.10 -26.65 -12.32
N ASP A 272 3.29 -26.95 -11.79
CA ASP A 272 4.42 -26.02 -11.68
C ASP A 272 4.98 -25.51 -13.01
N THR A 273 4.72 -26.18 -14.15
CA THR A 273 5.22 -25.74 -15.47
C THR A 273 4.64 -24.38 -15.91
N GLN A 274 3.56 -23.94 -15.26
CA GLN A 274 2.91 -22.66 -15.52
C GLN A 274 3.37 -21.53 -14.57
N LEU A 275 4.32 -21.79 -13.66
CA LEU A 275 4.90 -20.78 -12.77
C LEU A 275 5.76 -19.78 -13.56
N ASN A 276 5.80 -18.54 -13.07
CA ASN A 276 6.76 -17.53 -13.49
C ASN A 276 7.26 -16.73 -12.27
N GLN A 277 8.16 -15.78 -12.49
CA GLN A 277 8.75 -14.95 -11.42
C GLN A 277 7.98 -13.65 -11.14
N THR A 278 6.86 -13.39 -11.83
CA THR A 278 6.19 -12.09 -11.87
C THR A 278 4.78 -12.06 -11.30
N ASP A 279 4.07 -13.19 -11.28
CA ASP A 279 2.69 -13.30 -10.79
C ASP A 279 2.63 -14.17 -9.52
N ASN A 280 1.52 -14.07 -8.77
CA ASN A 280 1.25 -14.96 -7.64
C ASN A 280 0.41 -16.16 -8.11
N PHE A 281 0.64 -17.34 -7.52
CA PHE A 281 0.00 -18.58 -7.94
C PHE A 281 -0.59 -19.39 -6.80
N TYR A 282 -1.65 -20.15 -7.10
CA TYR A 282 -2.05 -21.34 -6.36
C TYR A 282 -1.93 -22.53 -7.31
N VAL A 283 -1.09 -23.51 -6.94
CA VAL A 283 -0.89 -24.73 -7.72
C VAL A 283 -1.79 -25.83 -7.16
N ILE A 284 -2.70 -26.35 -7.99
CA ILE A 284 -3.65 -27.40 -7.58
C ILE A 284 -2.92 -28.72 -7.28
N ALA A 285 -1.99 -29.17 -8.13
CA ALA A 285 -1.33 -30.47 -7.95
C ALA A 285 -0.44 -30.59 -6.68
N THR A 286 -0.04 -29.47 -6.09
CA THR A 286 0.87 -29.43 -4.92
C THR A 286 0.27 -28.68 -3.72
N ASP A 287 -0.99 -28.24 -3.83
CA ASP A 287 -1.70 -27.40 -2.86
C ASP A 287 -0.88 -26.20 -2.35
N THR A 288 -0.05 -25.61 -3.20
CA THR A 288 0.97 -24.64 -2.78
C THR A 288 0.67 -23.24 -3.28
N PHE A 289 0.76 -22.26 -2.38
CA PHE A 289 0.76 -20.84 -2.72
C PHE A 289 2.17 -20.36 -3.06
N HIS A 290 2.32 -19.60 -4.14
CA HIS A 290 3.55 -18.90 -4.52
C HIS A 290 3.32 -17.39 -4.57
N PHE A 291 4.04 -16.65 -3.74
CA PHE A 291 3.98 -15.19 -3.66
C PHE A 291 5.26 -14.58 -4.25
N ASN A 292 5.23 -14.30 -5.54
CA ASN A 292 6.35 -13.66 -6.27
C ASN A 292 6.19 -12.14 -6.40
N HIS A 293 4.98 -11.62 -6.25
CA HIS A 293 4.67 -10.20 -6.42
C HIS A 293 3.75 -9.69 -5.31
N TYR A 294 4.35 -9.02 -4.33
CA TYR A 294 3.66 -8.41 -3.19
C TYR A 294 4.43 -7.17 -2.71
N LYS A 295 3.76 -6.29 -1.95
CA LYS A 295 4.27 -4.94 -1.58
C LYS A 295 5.69 -4.92 -1.02
N THR A 296 6.11 -5.98 -0.33
CA THR A 296 7.38 -6.08 0.41
C THR A 296 8.34 -7.13 -0.16
N VAL A 297 8.11 -7.63 -1.39
CA VAL A 297 8.94 -8.68 -2.01
C VAL A 297 10.41 -8.28 -2.19
N SER A 298 10.71 -7.01 -2.40
CA SER A 298 12.09 -6.51 -2.49
C SER A 298 12.87 -6.70 -1.18
N LYS A 299 12.19 -6.65 -0.03
CA LYS A 299 12.75 -6.84 1.31
C LYS A 299 12.80 -8.33 1.68
N TYR A 300 11.68 -9.05 1.50
CA TYR A 300 11.49 -10.40 2.05
C TYR A 300 11.66 -11.56 1.05
N LYS A 301 11.91 -11.25 -0.24
CA LYS A 301 12.05 -12.19 -1.38
C LYS A 301 10.76 -12.97 -1.72
N PRO A 302 10.64 -13.54 -2.93
CA PRO A 302 9.57 -14.48 -3.24
C PRO A 302 9.54 -15.63 -2.23
N PHE A 303 8.34 -16.07 -1.86
CA PHE A 303 8.16 -17.19 -0.93
C PHE A 303 6.97 -18.06 -1.35
N HIS A 304 6.93 -19.28 -0.84
CA HIS A 304 5.85 -20.22 -1.07
C HIS A 304 5.57 -21.02 0.21
N PHE A 305 4.36 -21.57 0.33
CA PHE A 305 4.00 -22.47 1.41
C PHE A 305 2.90 -23.44 0.99
N LYS A 306 2.91 -24.65 1.57
CA LYS A 306 1.83 -25.61 1.40
C LYS A 306 0.60 -25.13 2.16
N THR A 307 -0.55 -25.17 1.51
CA THR A 307 -1.83 -24.71 2.04
C THR A 307 -2.33 -25.69 3.10
N PRO A 308 -2.83 -25.21 4.27
CA PRO A 308 -3.43 -26.08 5.26
C PRO A 308 -4.64 -26.84 4.71
N GLU A 309 -4.80 -28.10 5.13
CA GLU A 309 -5.84 -29.02 4.63
C GLU A 309 -7.25 -28.42 4.62
N ILE A 310 -7.67 -27.81 5.73
CA ILE A 310 -8.97 -27.13 5.85
C ILE A 310 -9.12 -26.04 4.78
N LEU A 311 -8.07 -25.26 4.51
CA LEU A 311 -8.11 -24.20 3.50
C LEU A 311 -8.04 -24.75 2.08
N ARG A 312 -7.27 -25.82 1.84
CA ARG A 312 -7.25 -26.56 0.56
C ARG A 312 -8.67 -27.00 0.20
N ASP A 313 -9.36 -27.68 1.11
CA ASP A 313 -10.69 -28.24 0.84
C ASP A 313 -11.73 -27.14 0.56
N ILE A 314 -11.61 -26.00 1.24
CA ILE A 314 -12.42 -24.81 0.97
C ILE A 314 -12.11 -24.23 -0.42
N ILE A 315 -10.84 -24.17 -0.82
CA ILE A 315 -10.44 -23.71 -2.17
C ILE A 315 -10.96 -24.68 -3.24
N LEU A 316 -10.73 -25.99 -3.10
CA LEU A 316 -11.13 -26.99 -4.08
C LEU A 316 -12.66 -27.06 -4.22
N GLY A 317 -13.41 -27.12 -3.11
CA GLY A 317 -14.87 -27.04 -3.14
C GLY A 317 -15.38 -25.74 -3.76
N SER A 318 -14.69 -24.61 -3.50
CA SER A 318 -15.04 -23.32 -4.11
C SER A 318 -14.80 -23.28 -5.61
N LEU A 319 -13.78 -23.98 -6.10
CA LEU A 319 -13.47 -24.09 -7.52
C LEU A 319 -14.37 -25.08 -8.25
N GLN A 320 -14.79 -26.16 -7.58
CA GLN A 320 -15.81 -27.07 -8.09
C GLN A 320 -17.17 -26.35 -8.24
N LEU A 321 -17.55 -25.52 -7.27
CA LEU A 321 -18.79 -24.74 -7.33
C LEU A 321 -18.75 -23.59 -8.34
N ASN A 322 -17.61 -22.89 -8.45
CA ASN A 322 -17.43 -21.75 -9.36
C ASN A 322 -16.06 -21.79 -10.06
N PRO A 323 -15.89 -22.56 -11.14
CA PRO A 323 -14.62 -22.63 -11.88
C PRO A 323 -14.16 -21.25 -12.37
N ARG A 324 -12.88 -20.94 -12.17
CA ARG A 324 -12.30 -19.60 -12.44
C ARG A 324 -10.77 -19.64 -12.55
N PRO A 325 -10.13 -18.72 -13.31
CA PRO A 325 -8.67 -18.69 -13.48
C PRO A 325 -7.90 -17.94 -12.38
N TYR A 326 -8.59 -17.21 -11.49
CA TYR A 326 -7.99 -16.51 -10.35
C TYR A 326 -8.73 -16.88 -9.07
N LEU A 327 -8.01 -16.94 -7.94
CA LEU A 327 -8.54 -17.36 -6.65
C LEU A 327 -9.78 -16.54 -6.24
N ILE A 328 -9.71 -15.22 -6.42
CA ILE A 328 -10.77 -14.26 -6.16
C ILE A 328 -10.96 -13.37 -7.40
N THR A 329 -12.21 -13.22 -7.86
CA THR A 329 -12.55 -12.53 -9.12
C THR A 329 -13.51 -11.36 -8.92
N GLN A 330 -13.36 -10.28 -9.73
CA GLN A 330 -14.10 -9.02 -9.52
C GLN A 330 -15.62 -9.12 -9.61
N ASN A 331 -16.13 -10.04 -10.44
CA ASN A 331 -17.54 -10.33 -10.60
C ASN A 331 -17.76 -11.82 -10.37
N LEU A 332 -18.39 -12.12 -9.23
CA LEU A 332 -18.76 -13.47 -8.77
C LEU A 332 -19.41 -14.33 -9.86
N ASN A 333 -20.11 -13.71 -10.80
CA ASN A 333 -20.93 -14.40 -11.78
C ASN A 333 -20.29 -14.52 -13.18
N ARG A 334 -19.31 -13.66 -13.55
CA ARG A 334 -18.90 -13.50 -14.98
C ARG A 334 -17.50 -12.95 -15.32
N SER A 335 -16.58 -12.66 -14.39
CA SER A 335 -15.26 -12.10 -14.80
C SER A 335 -14.06 -12.96 -14.45
N ASP A 336 -13.28 -13.30 -15.47
CA ASP A 336 -11.92 -13.85 -15.36
C ASP A 336 -10.87 -12.80 -14.96
N GLN A 337 -11.28 -11.72 -14.28
CA GLN A 337 -10.44 -10.57 -13.98
C GLN A 337 -10.06 -10.55 -12.48
N PRO A 338 -8.76 -10.45 -12.16
CA PRO A 338 -8.27 -10.40 -10.78
C PRO A 338 -8.53 -9.03 -10.14
N TYR A 339 -8.52 -8.97 -8.81
CA TYR A 339 -8.47 -7.73 -8.05
C TYR A 339 -7.04 -7.17 -8.04
N LYS A 340 -6.75 -6.21 -8.92
CA LYS A 340 -5.47 -5.49 -8.95
C LYS A 340 -5.49 -4.26 -8.03
N ASP A 341 -4.31 -3.83 -7.57
CA ASP A 341 -4.05 -2.49 -7.02
C ASP A 341 -4.85 -2.11 -5.75
N GLY A 342 -4.98 -3.01 -4.76
CA GLY A 342 -5.68 -2.69 -3.50
C GLY A 342 -7.21 -2.81 -3.56
N LYS A 343 -7.76 -3.34 -4.65
CA LYS A 343 -9.21 -3.39 -4.89
C LYS A 343 -9.92 -4.51 -4.12
N LEU A 344 -9.22 -5.54 -3.64
CA LEU A 344 -9.84 -6.59 -2.80
C LEU A 344 -10.24 -6.02 -1.43
N THR A 345 -9.49 -5.05 -0.92
CA THR A 345 -9.80 -4.28 0.31
C THR A 345 -11.18 -3.62 0.20
N ALA A 346 -11.59 -3.16 -0.98
CA ALA A 346 -12.90 -2.56 -1.22
C ALA A 346 -14.05 -3.58 -1.42
N LEU A 347 -13.74 -4.88 -1.42
CA LEU A 347 -14.72 -5.97 -1.39
C LEU A 347 -15.06 -6.33 0.07
N ILE A 348 -14.06 -6.44 0.94
CA ILE A 348 -14.19 -6.90 2.33
C ILE A 348 -15.34 -6.21 3.12
N PRO A 349 -15.45 -4.86 3.21
CA PRO A 349 -16.57 -4.18 3.85
C PRO A 349 -17.96 -4.47 3.22
N LYS A 350 -18.00 -4.85 1.93
CA LYS A 350 -19.26 -5.20 1.25
C LYS A 350 -19.70 -6.62 1.59
N LEU A 351 -18.76 -7.52 1.85
CA LEU A 351 -19.04 -8.90 2.21
C LEU A 351 -19.55 -9.01 3.64
N PHE A 352 -18.96 -8.24 4.56
CA PHE A 352 -19.33 -8.26 5.98
C PHE A 352 -20.50 -7.33 6.35
N LYS A 353 -21.27 -6.87 5.35
CA LYS A 353 -22.56 -6.19 5.57
C LYS A 353 -23.65 -7.08 6.18
N ILE A 354 -23.40 -8.38 6.26
CA ILE A 354 -24.35 -9.40 6.74
C ILE A 354 -24.59 -9.27 8.25
N ASP A 355 -23.55 -8.95 9.04
CA ASP A 355 -23.55 -9.08 10.50
C ASP A 355 -22.93 -7.86 11.19
N GLN A 356 -23.48 -6.64 11.05
CA GLN A 356 -23.04 -5.38 11.72
C GLN A 356 -21.56 -4.94 11.52
N TYR A 357 -20.69 -5.79 11.00
CA TYR A 357 -19.26 -5.56 10.74
C TYR A 357 -19.00 -4.83 9.41
N THR A 358 -19.85 -3.86 9.07
CA THR A 358 -19.77 -3.06 7.82
C THR A 358 -18.48 -2.25 7.68
N HIS A 359 -17.72 -2.11 8.76
CA HIS A 359 -16.45 -1.39 8.85
C HIS A 359 -15.21 -2.29 8.72
N LEU A 360 -15.34 -3.63 8.78
CA LEU A 360 -14.19 -4.55 8.68
C LEU A 360 -13.44 -4.34 7.36
N SER A 361 -12.14 -4.07 7.50
CA SER A 361 -11.12 -4.00 6.44
C SER A 361 -10.12 -5.15 6.58
N ILE A 362 -9.33 -5.44 5.52
CA ILE A 362 -8.21 -6.41 5.60
C ILE A 362 -7.24 -6.06 6.75
N ASN A 363 -7.10 -4.77 7.05
CA ASN A 363 -6.18 -4.31 8.07
C ASN A 363 -6.66 -4.65 9.49
N ASP A 364 -7.97 -4.79 9.70
CA ASP A 364 -8.55 -5.14 10.99
C ASP A 364 -8.37 -6.63 11.27
N PHE A 365 -8.48 -7.51 10.26
CA PHE A 365 -8.06 -8.91 10.37
C PHE A 365 -6.60 -9.01 10.84
N ARG A 366 -5.71 -8.19 10.26
CA ARG A 366 -4.27 -8.17 10.60
C ARG A 366 -4.03 -7.71 12.04
N HIS A 367 -4.69 -6.65 12.49
CA HIS A 367 -4.56 -6.15 13.85
C HIS A 367 -5.20 -7.06 14.89
N ALA A 368 -6.39 -7.60 14.63
CA ALA A 368 -7.06 -8.58 15.48
C ALA A 368 -6.18 -9.82 15.68
N PHE A 369 -5.59 -10.31 14.58
CA PHE A 369 -4.68 -11.44 14.60
C PHE A 369 -3.40 -11.18 15.42
N GLU A 370 -2.71 -10.07 15.19
CA GLU A 370 -1.49 -9.72 15.93
C GLU A 370 -1.76 -9.49 17.42
N THR A 371 -2.90 -8.89 17.73
CA THR A 371 -3.42 -8.74 19.08
C THR A 371 -3.63 -10.09 19.74
N TYR A 372 -4.35 -11.01 19.09
CA TYR A 372 -4.62 -12.36 19.57
C TYR A 372 -3.34 -13.13 19.87
N MET A 373 -2.38 -13.15 18.93
CA MET A 373 -1.07 -13.76 19.15
C MET A 373 -0.34 -13.20 20.39
N GLY A 374 -0.40 -11.88 20.59
CA GLY A 374 0.24 -11.21 21.72
C GLY A 374 -0.46 -11.49 23.05
N GLN A 375 -1.79 -11.42 23.09
CA GLN A 375 -2.60 -11.55 24.30
C GLN A 375 -2.62 -12.97 24.85
N TYR A 376 -2.83 -13.95 23.97
CA TYR A 376 -2.86 -15.36 24.35
C TYR A 376 -1.46 -15.97 24.48
N GLY A 377 -0.40 -15.20 24.19
CA GLY A 377 0.99 -15.62 24.38
C GLY A 377 1.35 -16.86 23.58
N ILE A 378 0.75 -17.04 22.39
CA ILE A 378 1.00 -18.21 21.53
C ILE A 378 2.48 -18.23 21.23
N ASP A 379 3.18 -19.26 21.73
CA ASP A 379 4.62 -19.33 21.61
C ASP A 379 5.00 -19.79 20.20
N PHE A 380 5.08 -18.80 19.33
CA PHE A 380 5.67 -18.93 18.01
C PHE A 380 7.20 -18.89 18.14
N ASP A 381 7.90 -19.82 17.50
CA ASP A 381 9.36 -19.75 17.45
C ASP A 381 9.83 -18.50 16.65
N LEU A 382 11.14 -18.22 16.64
CA LEU A 382 11.65 -17.04 15.92
C LEU A 382 11.37 -17.08 14.41
N ASN A 383 11.45 -18.25 13.78
CA ASN A 383 11.18 -18.42 12.35
C ASN A 383 9.67 -18.30 12.08
N GLU A 384 8.82 -18.85 12.93
CA GLU A 384 7.36 -18.66 12.87
C GLU A 384 7.03 -17.17 12.99
N LYS A 385 7.62 -16.45 13.96
CA LYS A 385 7.47 -15.00 14.13
C LYS A 385 7.96 -14.23 12.91
N LEU A 386 9.10 -14.58 12.32
CA LEU A 386 9.63 -13.96 11.09
C LEU A 386 8.74 -14.23 9.86
N MET A 387 8.26 -15.47 9.70
CA MET A 387 7.35 -15.86 8.61
C MET A 387 6.01 -15.13 8.74
N ILE A 388 5.45 -15.04 9.94
CA ILE A 388 4.24 -14.25 10.21
C ILE A 388 4.46 -12.77 9.85
N ASN A 389 5.57 -12.18 10.29
CA ASN A 389 5.91 -10.80 9.94
C ASN A 389 6.09 -10.61 8.42
N GLN A 390 6.58 -11.62 7.71
CA GLN A 390 6.71 -11.63 6.24
C GLN A 390 5.34 -11.76 5.52
N ILE A 391 4.48 -12.69 5.95
CA ILE A 391 3.14 -12.97 5.39
C ILE A 391 2.21 -11.77 5.61
N ILE A 392 2.10 -11.30 6.86
CA ILE A 392 1.35 -10.07 7.20
C ILE A 392 2.05 -8.87 6.57
N GLY A 393 3.38 -8.92 6.45
CA GLY A 393 4.23 -7.92 5.82
C GLY A 393 4.56 -6.72 6.70
N HIS A 394 4.37 -6.82 8.02
CA HIS A 394 4.84 -5.82 9.00
C HIS A 394 6.36 -5.96 9.24
N ASP A 395 6.95 -4.95 9.85
CA ASP A 395 8.25 -5.09 10.53
C ASP A 395 8.05 -5.46 12.01
N SER A 396 9.15 -5.78 12.69
CA SER A 396 9.14 -6.12 14.13
C SER A 396 8.50 -5.03 14.97
N ASP A 397 8.77 -3.78 14.61
CA ASP A 397 8.49 -2.62 15.44
C ASP A 397 7.00 -2.22 15.32
N GLN A 398 6.42 -2.38 14.13
CA GLN A 398 4.97 -2.31 13.88
C GLN A 398 4.22 -3.39 14.68
N ARG A 399 4.69 -4.64 14.65
CA ARG A 399 4.07 -5.71 15.44
C ARG A 399 4.17 -5.44 16.94
N ASP A 400 5.37 -5.08 17.43
CA ASP A 400 5.58 -4.70 18.83
C ASP A 400 4.70 -3.51 19.21
N PHE A 401 4.49 -2.55 18.30
CA PHE A 401 3.57 -1.44 18.49
C PHE A 401 2.12 -1.92 18.68
N TYR A 402 1.56 -2.75 17.79
CA TYR A 402 0.18 -3.27 17.95
C TYR A 402 0.01 -4.10 19.23
N ILE A 403 1.01 -4.90 19.57
CA ILE A 403 1.04 -5.67 20.82
C ILE A 403 1.07 -4.72 22.04
N ARG A 404 1.90 -3.67 22.05
CA ARG A 404 2.01 -2.71 23.17
C ARG A 404 0.79 -1.80 23.31
N ASP A 405 0.14 -1.44 22.22
CA ASP A 405 -1.06 -0.60 22.20
C ASP A 405 -2.21 -1.25 22.99
N GLN A 406 -2.37 -2.58 22.84
CA GLN A 406 -3.37 -3.35 23.58
C GLN A 406 -2.86 -3.97 24.88
N ILE A 407 -1.57 -4.34 24.98
CA ILE A 407 -1.01 -5.09 26.12
C ILE A 407 -0.13 -4.18 26.99
N ARG A 408 -0.79 -3.26 27.72
CA ARG A 408 -0.22 -2.65 28.92
C ARG A 408 -0.18 -3.62 30.11
N SER A 409 0.40 -4.82 29.95
CA SER A 409 0.97 -5.66 31.04
C SER A 409 1.40 -7.07 30.58
N LYS A 410 2.71 -7.30 30.40
CA LYS A 410 3.52 -8.47 30.86
C LYS A 410 4.81 -8.63 30.04
N PRO A 411 5.90 -9.19 30.62
CA PRO A 411 7.12 -9.51 29.88
C PRO A 411 7.03 -10.87 29.17
N LEU A 412 7.70 -11.01 28.01
CA LEU A 412 7.81 -12.24 27.23
C LEU A 412 9.23 -12.83 27.31
N PHE A 413 9.32 -14.16 27.41
CA PHE A 413 10.58 -14.92 27.38
C PHE A 413 10.90 -15.45 25.96
N LYS A 414 12.13 -15.97 25.76
CA LYS A 414 12.65 -16.48 24.46
C LYS A 414 13.27 -17.88 24.57
N LYS A 415 13.10 -18.70 23.51
CA LYS A 415 14.02 -19.78 23.07
C LYS A 415 13.89 -20.02 21.55
N ASN A 416 14.65 -20.97 20.98
CA ASN A 416 15.15 -20.95 19.58
C ASN A 416 14.79 -22.20 18.72
N TYR A 417 14.71 -22.02 17.37
CA TYR A 417 14.87 -23.00 16.25
C TYR A 417 13.78 -24.09 16.02
N ASP A 418 13.46 -24.57 14.79
CA ASP A 418 13.82 -24.22 13.39
C ASP A 418 12.82 -24.84 12.32
N LYS A 419 13.07 -24.67 11.00
CA LYS A 419 12.45 -25.26 9.78
C LYS A 419 11.08 -24.74 9.33
N SER A 420 10.94 -24.43 8.03
CA SER A 420 9.93 -23.52 7.46
C SER A 420 8.79 -24.07 6.60
N ALA A 421 8.90 -25.23 5.93
CA ALA A 421 7.81 -25.72 5.08
C ALA A 421 6.53 -26.08 5.89
N ASP A 422 6.76 -26.55 7.11
CA ASP A 422 5.75 -26.95 8.09
C ASP A 422 5.26 -25.75 8.94
N ILE A 423 5.91 -24.58 8.86
CA ILE A 423 5.56 -23.41 9.69
C ILE A 423 4.13 -22.92 9.44
N VAL A 424 3.66 -22.87 8.19
CA VAL A 424 2.30 -22.37 7.94
C VAL A 424 1.24 -23.36 8.40
N GLN A 425 1.52 -24.67 8.36
CA GLN A 425 0.65 -25.68 8.96
C GLN A 425 0.65 -25.54 10.49
N ARG A 426 1.81 -25.56 11.16
CA ARG A 426 1.90 -25.36 12.61
C ARG A 426 1.27 -24.06 13.08
N ILE A 427 1.42 -22.98 12.31
CA ILE A 427 0.75 -21.72 12.58
C ILE A 427 -0.77 -21.88 12.41
N SER A 428 -1.24 -22.47 11.30
CA SER A 428 -2.66 -22.79 11.10
C SER A 428 -3.24 -23.62 12.24
N ASP A 429 -2.53 -24.63 12.74
CA ASP A 429 -2.96 -25.49 13.85
C ASP A 429 -3.03 -24.69 15.18
N LYS A 430 -2.03 -23.84 15.44
CA LYS A 430 -1.98 -22.94 16.61
C LYS A 430 -3.07 -21.86 16.60
N ILE A 431 -3.50 -21.40 15.42
CA ILE A 431 -4.54 -20.36 15.27
C ILE A 431 -5.94 -20.97 15.22
N GLY A 432 -6.08 -22.03 14.43
CA GLY A 432 -7.34 -22.56 13.93
C GLY A 432 -7.94 -23.65 14.81
N GLY A 433 -7.54 -23.73 16.08
CA GLY A 433 -7.89 -24.75 17.08
C GLY A 433 -9.26 -25.43 16.92
N PHE A 434 -9.29 -26.43 16.05
CA PHE A 434 -10.34 -27.41 15.86
C PHE A 434 -9.60 -28.69 15.52
N TYR A 435 -9.49 -29.59 16.51
CA TYR A 435 -8.99 -30.93 16.26
C TYR A 435 -10.14 -31.76 15.71
N ASP A 436 -9.95 -32.38 14.54
CA ASP A 436 -10.82 -33.47 14.11
C ASP A 436 -10.45 -34.71 14.94
N ILE A 437 -11.39 -35.20 15.73
CA ILE A 437 -11.25 -36.43 16.53
C ILE A 437 -12.37 -37.42 16.15
N GLY A 438 -12.75 -37.45 14.86
CA GLY A 438 -13.71 -38.39 14.30
C GLY A 438 -15.16 -38.01 14.60
N ASP A 439 -15.93 -37.73 13.55
CA ASP A 439 -17.36 -37.40 13.55
C ASP A 439 -17.82 -36.24 14.47
N GLN A 440 -16.91 -35.58 15.20
CA GLN A 440 -17.19 -34.42 16.05
C GLN A 440 -16.14 -33.33 15.85
N ILE A 441 -16.57 -32.20 15.28
CA ILE A 441 -15.81 -30.95 15.29
C ILE A 441 -15.97 -30.35 16.70
N VAL A 442 -14.94 -30.53 17.53
CA VAL A 442 -14.91 -29.92 18.87
C VAL A 442 -14.09 -28.62 18.81
N PRO A 443 -14.64 -27.46 19.21
CA PRO A 443 -13.82 -26.25 19.33
C PRO A 443 -12.71 -26.48 20.36
N TYR A 444 -11.50 -26.01 20.05
CA TYR A 444 -10.43 -25.95 21.05
C TYR A 444 -10.92 -25.11 22.23
N GLN A 445 -11.17 -25.79 23.36
CA GLN A 445 -11.44 -25.10 24.60
C GLN A 445 -10.17 -24.35 24.99
N LEU A 446 -10.17 -23.04 24.74
CA LEU A 446 -9.13 -22.14 25.18
C LEU A 446 -8.79 -22.45 26.64
N PRO A 447 -7.51 -22.59 27.02
CA PRO A 447 -7.16 -22.79 28.42
C PRO A 447 -7.78 -21.65 29.24
N PRO A 448 -8.49 -21.96 30.34
CA PRO A 448 -9.29 -20.97 31.04
C PRO A 448 -8.42 -19.78 31.42
N PRO A 449 -8.91 -18.53 31.23
CA PRO A 449 -8.10 -17.33 31.38
C PRO A 449 -7.41 -17.34 32.74
N ILE A 450 -6.07 -17.30 32.71
CA ILE A 450 -5.23 -17.53 33.90
C ILE A 450 -5.68 -16.58 35.01
N LYS A 451 -6.33 -17.14 36.04
CA LYS A 451 -6.88 -16.38 37.17
C LYS A 451 -5.78 -15.46 37.70
N LYS A 452 -6.10 -14.16 37.84
CA LYS A 452 -5.16 -13.14 38.34
C LYS A 452 -4.46 -13.66 39.59
N ILE A 453 -3.16 -13.92 39.48
CA ILE A 453 -2.32 -14.32 40.62
C ILE A 453 -2.36 -13.15 41.61
N LYS A 454 -3.06 -13.32 42.74
CA LYS A 454 -2.98 -12.40 43.86
C LYS A 454 -1.57 -12.53 44.45
N ILE A 455 -0.69 -11.62 44.05
CA ILE A 455 0.62 -11.44 44.69
C ILE A 455 0.34 -10.87 46.08
N CYS A 456 0.23 -11.75 47.08
CA CYS A 456 0.22 -11.35 48.48
C CYS A 456 1.63 -10.89 48.87
N ILE A 457 1.87 -9.58 48.75
CA ILE A 457 3.05 -8.96 49.35
C ILE A 457 2.89 -9.03 50.87
N LYS A 458 3.53 -10.02 51.50
CA LYS A 458 3.75 -9.99 52.95
C LYS A 458 4.66 -8.81 53.25
N LYS A 459 4.14 -7.79 53.93
CA LYS A 459 5.01 -6.87 54.67
C LYS A 459 5.76 -7.70 55.71
N GLN A 460 7.09 -7.64 55.66
CA GLN A 460 7.89 -7.96 56.84
C GLN A 460 7.79 -6.77 57.79
N ASN A 461 7.59 -7.05 59.08
CA ASN A 461 7.63 -6.07 60.16
C ASN A 461 9.07 -5.88 60.61
#